data_AF-A0A806TAJ1-F1
#
_entry.id   AF-A0A806TAJ1-F1
#
_cell.length_a   1.000
_cell.length_b   1.000
_cell.length_c   1.000
_cell.angle_alpha   90.00
_cell.angle_beta   90.00
_cell.angle_gamma   90.00
#
_symmetry.space_group_name_H-M   'P 1'
#
loop_
_entity.id
_entity.type
_entity.pdbx_description
1 polymer ?
#
loop_
_entity_poly.entity_id
_entity_poly.type
_entity_poly.pdbx_seq_one_letter_code
_entity_poly.pdbx_strand_id
1 'polypeptide(L)'
;MKKLFKSIALLCAVLGLTFVAVGCGQTKPDYTAKTAESSLNAGKDLEGKTVKFKVTAYEPASFFGYNMETGKHLNFVSQDNPKVKKGDTVTVKIKKVTSTMGSFIITYSNLQKN
;
A
#
# COMPACT_ATOMS: atom_id res chain seq x y z
N MET A 1 -14.81 33.18 -39.99
CA MET A 1 -14.29 31.79 -40.16
C MET A 1 -12.80 31.65 -39.85
N LYS A 2 -11.88 32.42 -40.46
CA LYS A 2 -10.40 32.27 -40.25
C LYS A 2 -9.89 32.43 -38.79
N LYS A 3 -10.59 33.21 -37.95
CA LYS A 3 -10.23 33.38 -36.52
C LYS A 3 -10.71 32.21 -35.63
N LEU A 4 -11.80 31.56 -36.02
CA LEU A 4 -12.37 30.41 -35.28
C LEU A 4 -11.52 29.14 -35.48
N PHE A 5 -10.97 28.96 -36.68
CA PHE A 5 -10.04 27.86 -36.98
C PHE A 5 -8.71 27.95 -36.22
N LYS A 6 -8.22 29.17 -35.93
CA LYS A 6 -6.98 29.36 -35.13
C LYS A 6 -7.19 29.01 -33.64
N SER A 7 -8.37 29.28 -33.10
CA SER A 7 -8.71 28.96 -31.70
C SER A 7 -8.95 27.47 -31.48
N ILE A 8 -9.46 26.75 -32.48
CA ILE A 8 -9.66 25.28 -32.41
C ILE A 8 -8.31 24.55 -32.51
N ALA A 9 -7.39 25.02 -33.35
CA ALA A 9 -6.04 24.45 -33.45
C ALA A 9 -5.23 24.59 -32.14
N LEU A 10 -5.45 25.68 -31.39
CA LEU A 10 -4.78 25.90 -30.10
C LEU A 10 -5.41 25.07 -28.97
N LEU A 11 -6.72 24.79 -29.02
CA LEU A 11 -7.40 23.97 -28.02
C LEU A 11 -7.04 22.48 -28.13
N CYS A 12 -6.80 21.98 -29.36
CA CYS A 12 -6.32 20.61 -29.58
C CYS A 12 -4.86 20.40 -29.12
N ALA A 13 -4.03 21.46 -29.11
CA ALA A 13 -2.65 21.36 -28.63
C ALA A 13 -2.54 21.25 -27.10
N VAL A 14 -3.53 21.74 -26.35
CA VAL A 14 -3.56 21.68 -24.88
C VAL A 14 -4.18 20.36 -24.36
N LEU A 15 -5.06 19.72 -25.14
CA LEU A 15 -5.65 18.43 -24.78
C LEU A 15 -4.73 17.21 -25.01
N GLY A 16 -3.60 17.37 -25.69
CA GLY A 16 -2.68 16.27 -26.01
C GLY A 16 -1.70 15.87 -24.89
N LEU A 17 -1.68 16.58 -23.75
CA LEU A 17 -0.63 16.44 -22.72
C LEU A 17 -1.02 15.59 -21.51
N THR A 18 -2.20 14.98 -21.48
CA THR A 18 -2.61 14.07 -20.39
C THR A 18 -2.53 12.59 -20.76
N PHE A 19 -1.59 12.23 -21.65
CA PHE A 19 -1.06 10.86 -21.65
C PHE A 19 -0.20 10.69 -20.40
N VAL A 20 -0.86 10.48 -19.25
CA VAL A 20 -0.21 9.95 -18.06
C VAL A 20 0.24 8.56 -18.45
N ALA A 21 1.53 8.42 -18.75
CA ALA A 21 2.15 7.13 -18.99
C ALA A 21 1.77 6.21 -17.83
N VAL A 22 0.90 5.23 -18.11
CA VAL A 22 0.70 4.08 -17.24
C VAL A 22 1.97 3.26 -17.37
N GLY A 23 3.02 3.72 -16.70
CA GLY A 23 4.24 2.95 -16.53
C GLY A 23 3.85 1.66 -15.84
N CYS A 24 3.77 0.57 -16.58
CA CYS A 24 3.81 -0.79 -16.05
C CYS A 24 5.20 -1.01 -15.43
N GLY A 25 5.43 -0.38 -14.28
CA GLY A 25 6.58 -0.59 -13.43
C GLY A 25 6.07 -0.85 -12.04
N GLN A 26 6.59 -1.88 -11.37
CA GLN A 26 6.32 -2.10 -9.95
C GLN A 26 6.67 -0.81 -9.20
N THR A 27 5.64 -0.09 -8.77
CA THR A 27 5.79 1.15 -8.03
C THR A 27 6.56 0.86 -6.75
N LYS A 28 7.59 1.66 -6.47
CA LYS A 28 8.32 1.60 -5.21
C LYS A 28 7.31 1.68 -4.06
N PRO A 29 7.39 0.79 -3.04
CA PRO A 29 6.49 0.84 -1.91
C PRO A 29 6.66 2.18 -1.17
N ASP A 30 5.55 2.73 -0.69
CA ASP A 30 5.55 4.00 0.06
C ASP A 30 6.34 3.87 1.37
N TYR A 31 6.26 2.71 2.03
CA TYR A 31 6.91 2.45 3.31
C TYR A 31 7.63 1.10 3.37
N THR A 32 8.62 1.05 4.27
CA THR A 32 9.15 -0.18 4.86
C THR A 32 8.43 -0.45 6.19
N ALA A 33 8.53 -1.64 6.78
CA ALA A 33 8.02 -1.89 8.13
C ALA A 33 8.48 -0.83 9.15
N LYS A 34 9.78 -0.48 9.15
CA LYS A 34 10.35 0.50 10.09
C LYS A 34 9.73 1.89 9.93
N THR A 35 9.59 2.36 8.69
CA THR A 35 9.04 3.70 8.42
C THR A 35 7.53 3.75 8.57
N ALA A 36 6.82 2.64 8.31
CA ALA A 36 5.40 2.51 8.60
C ALA A 36 5.15 2.59 10.11
N GLU A 37 5.84 1.77 10.91
CA GLU A 37 5.69 1.76 12.37
C GLU A 37 6.02 3.12 13.00
N SER A 38 7.11 3.76 12.56
CA SER A 38 7.45 5.10 13.04
C SER A 38 6.39 6.15 12.68
N SER A 39 5.76 6.02 11.51
CA SER A 39 4.71 6.95 11.08
C SER A 39 3.41 6.74 11.84
N LEU A 40 3.03 5.48 12.11
CA LEU A 40 1.87 5.13 12.91
C LEU A 40 2.04 5.58 14.37
N ASN A 41 3.23 5.42 14.94
CA ASN A 41 3.56 5.94 16.28
C ASN A 41 3.48 7.47 16.34
N ALA A 42 3.74 8.17 15.23
CA ALA A 42 3.56 9.62 15.11
C ALA A 42 2.09 10.04 14.83
N GLY A 43 1.14 9.10 14.85
CA GLY A 43 -0.27 9.37 14.62
C GLY A 43 -0.66 9.61 13.15
N LYS A 44 0.21 9.28 12.20
CA LYS A 44 -0.11 9.44 10.77
C LYS A 44 -1.07 8.35 10.29
N ASP A 45 -2.01 8.74 9.45
CA ASP A 45 -2.84 7.81 8.70
C ASP A 45 -2.07 7.25 7.49
N LEU A 46 -2.07 5.93 7.37
CA LEU A 46 -1.42 5.18 6.29
C LEU A 46 -2.42 4.42 5.41
N GLU A 47 -3.73 4.62 5.56
CA GLU A 47 -4.72 4.01 4.69
C GLU A 47 -4.44 4.31 3.21
N GLY A 48 -4.56 3.28 2.38
CA GLY A 48 -4.25 3.33 0.95
C GLY A 48 -2.76 3.34 0.60
N LYS A 49 -1.85 3.41 1.57
CA LYS A 49 -0.39 3.35 1.34
C LYS A 49 0.10 1.91 1.24
N THR A 50 1.22 1.74 0.57
CA THR A 50 1.88 0.44 0.39
C THR A 50 3.03 0.24 1.37
N VAL A 51 3.13 -0.96 1.93
CA VAL A 51 4.21 -1.33 2.85
C VAL A 51 4.89 -2.59 2.36
N LYS A 52 6.21 -2.54 2.21
CA LYS A 52 7.05 -3.72 1.96
C LYS A 52 7.75 -4.17 3.23
N PHE A 53 7.68 -5.46 3.54
CA PHE A 53 8.26 -6.03 4.74
C PHE A 53 8.56 -7.52 4.62
N LYS A 54 9.42 -8.02 5.50
CA LYS A 54 9.69 -9.45 5.68
C LYS A 54 8.82 -9.97 6.82
N VAL A 55 8.10 -11.07 6.60
CA VAL A 55 7.29 -11.72 7.63
C VAL A 55 8.23 -12.33 8.67
N THR A 56 8.22 -11.82 9.91
CA THR A 56 9.09 -12.29 10.99
C THR A 56 8.44 -13.40 11.82
N ALA A 57 7.11 -13.37 11.93
CA ALA A 57 6.29 -14.45 12.47
C ALA A 57 4.96 -14.54 11.69
N TYR A 58 4.35 -15.72 11.72
CA TYR A 58 3.10 -15.99 11.04
C TYR A 58 2.22 -16.85 11.95
N GLU A 59 1.07 -16.31 12.35
CA GLU A 59 0.10 -16.96 13.23
C GLU A 59 -1.20 -17.20 12.45
N PRO A 60 -1.46 -18.44 12.00
CA PRO A 60 -2.63 -18.75 11.18
C PRO A 60 -3.96 -18.84 11.95
N ALA A 61 -3.93 -18.84 13.29
CA ALA A 61 -5.11 -18.99 14.15
C ALA A 61 -5.20 -17.87 15.20
N SER A 62 -4.91 -16.61 14.83
CA SER A 62 -5.09 -15.48 15.73
C SER A 62 -6.57 -15.08 15.86
N PHE A 63 -6.91 -14.33 16.91
CA PHE A 63 -8.25 -13.75 17.10
C PHE A 63 -8.70 -12.88 15.91
N PHE A 64 -7.77 -12.33 15.13
CA PHE A 64 -8.04 -11.48 13.97
C PHE A 64 -7.90 -12.22 12.62
N GLY A 65 -7.78 -13.55 12.64
CA GLY A 65 -7.52 -14.39 11.46
C GLY A 65 -6.03 -14.67 11.25
N TYR A 66 -5.62 -14.85 10.00
CA TYR A 66 -4.22 -15.05 9.64
C TYR A 66 -3.41 -13.77 9.90
N ASN A 67 -2.42 -13.84 10.78
CA ASN A 67 -1.59 -12.70 11.17
C ASN A 67 -0.16 -12.84 10.65
N MET A 68 0.30 -11.85 9.87
CA MET A 68 1.70 -11.67 9.52
C MET A 68 2.31 -10.59 10.41
N GLU A 69 3.25 -10.97 11.25
CA GLU A 69 3.95 -10.05 12.14
C GLU A 69 5.23 -9.53 11.51
N THR A 70 5.54 -8.26 11.80
CA THR A 70 6.79 -7.60 11.42
C THR A 70 7.03 -6.39 12.33
N GLY A 71 8.25 -5.84 12.28
CA GLY A 71 8.60 -4.71 13.13
C GLY A 71 8.54 -5.12 14.60
N LYS A 72 8.26 -4.17 15.49
CA LYS A 72 8.04 -4.49 16.91
C LYS A 72 6.57 -4.78 17.22
N HIS A 73 5.66 -4.11 16.50
CA HIS A 73 4.25 -4.03 16.88
C HIS A 73 3.27 -4.02 15.71
N LEU A 74 3.69 -4.42 14.50
CA LEU A 74 2.82 -4.45 13.31
C LEU A 74 2.24 -5.84 13.07
N ASN A 75 0.92 -5.91 12.96
CA ASN A 75 0.15 -7.12 12.73
C ASN A 75 -0.69 -6.97 11.46
N PHE A 76 -0.28 -7.60 10.37
CA PHE A 76 -1.02 -7.56 9.10
C PHE A 76 -1.96 -8.76 9.02
N VAL A 77 -3.26 -8.51 9.17
CA VAL A 77 -4.28 -9.55 9.38
C VAL A 77 -5.20 -9.73 8.18
N SER A 78 -5.59 -10.98 7.93
CA SER A 78 -6.52 -11.37 6.86
C SER A 78 -7.46 -12.48 7.35
N GLN A 79 -8.71 -12.48 6.87
CA GLN A 79 -9.65 -13.58 7.10
C GLN A 79 -9.36 -14.76 6.17
N ASP A 80 -8.85 -14.48 4.96
CA ASP A 80 -8.45 -15.49 4.00
C ASP A 80 -6.97 -15.83 4.14
N ASN A 81 -6.60 -17.09 3.92
CA ASN A 81 -5.21 -17.54 3.98
C ASN A 81 -4.36 -16.83 2.91
N PRO A 82 -3.38 -15.98 3.31
CA PRO A 82 -2.55 -15.24 2.36
C PRO A 82 -1.52 -16.08 1.62
N LYS A 83 -1.39 -17.38 1.95
CA LYS A 83 -0.41 -18.32 1.37
C LYS A 83 1.05 -17.83 1.53
N VAL A 84 1.34 -17.21 2.67
CA VAL A 84 2.68 -16.75 3.06
C VAL A 84 3.24 -17.59 4.20
N LYS A 85 4.54 -17.48 4.44
CA LYS A 85 5.24 -18.08 5.58
C LYS A 85 6.29 -17.13 6.14
N LYS A 86 6.74 -17.41 7.36
CA LYS A 86 7.90 -16.73 7.97
C LYS A 86 9.08 -16.72 7.00
N GLY A 87 9.69 -15.55 6.82
CA GLY A 87 10.82 -15.35 5.92
C GLY A 87 10.45 -14.74 4.57
N ASP A 88 9.20 -14.87 4.11
CA ASP A 88 8.74 -14.26 2.87
C ASP A 88 8.84 -12.73 2.95
N THR A 89 9.20 -12.09 1.84
CA THR A 89 9.09 -10.63 1.68
C THR A 89 7.84 -10.31 0.88
N VAL A 90 6.97 -9.45 1.41
CA VAL A 90 5.72 -9.08 0.76
C VAL A 90 5.57 -7.58 0.67
N THR A 91 4.75 -7.13 -0.28
CA THR A 91 4.23 -5.76 -0.36
C THR A 91 2.71 -5.84 -0.28
N VAL A 92 2.10 -5.02 0.57
CA VAL A 92 0.64 -4.94 0.70
C VAL A 92 0.17 -3.49 0.66
N LYS A 93 -1.10 -3.26 0.34
CA LYS A 93 -1.77 -1.96 0.46
C LYS A 93 -2.60 -1.94 1.75
N ILE A 94 -2.36 -0.98 2.63
CA ILE A 94 -3.12 -0.82 3.87
C ILE A 94 -4.57 -0.45 3.54
N LYS A 95 -5.52 -1.19 4.11
CA LYS A 95 -6.95 -0.86 4.04
C LYS A 95 -7.43 -0.09 5.26
N LYS A 96 -7.02 -0.54 6.45
CA LYS A 96 -7.41 0.06 7.72
C LYS A 96 -6.37 -0.25 8.78
N VAL A 97 -6.11 0.72 9.65
CA VAL A 97 -5.27 0.56 10.84
C VAL A 97 -6.12 0.75 12.09
N THR A 98 -6.01 -0.16 13.05
CA THR A 98 -6.59 -0.04 14.39
C THR A 98 -5.45 -0.10 15.41
N SER A 99 -5.30 0.95 16.22
CA SER A 99 -4.31 0.99 17.30
C SER A 99 -4.88 0.32 18.55
N THR A 100 -4.09 -0.55 19.18
CA THR A 100 -4.46 -1.30 20.39
C THR A 100 -3.26 -1.32 21.33
N MET A 101 -3.35 -0.71 22.52
CA MET A 101 -2.36 -0.83 23.62
C MET A 101 -0.89 -1.08 23.18
N GLY A 102 -0.34 -0.18 22.35
CA GLY A 102 1.05 -0.26 21.87
C GLY A 102 1.29 -1.14 20.63
N SER A 103 0.25 -1.53 19.90
CA SER A 103 0.33 -2.30 18.65
C SER A 103 -0.68 -1.85 17.60
N PHE A 104 -0.43 -2.21 16.35
CA PHE A 104 -1.28 -1.87 15.22
C PHE A 104 -1.80 -3.13 14.54
N ILE A 105 -3.13 -3.27 14.53
CA ILE A 105 -3.83 -4.29 13.74
C ILE A 105 -4.18 -3.68 12.38
N ILE A 106 -3.67 -4.28 11.32
CA ILE A 106 -3.66 -3.72 9.97
C ILE A 106 -4.33 -4.68 9.01
N THR A 107 -5.47 -4.29 8.46
CA THR A 107 -6.06 -5.02 7.33
C THR A 107 -5.46 -4.51 6.02
N TYR A 108 -5.37 -5.37 5.01
CA TYR A 108 -4.69 -5.04 3.77
C TYR A 108 -5.37 -5.62 2.52
N SER A 109 -4.91 -5.18 1.36
CA SER A 109 -5.23 -5.75 0.05
C SER A 109 -3.96 -5.82 -0.81
N ASN A 110 -4.12 -6.35 -2.03
CA ASN A 110 -3.10 -6.33 -3.08
C ASN A 110 -1.78 -6.93 -2.60
N LEU A 111 -1.85 -8.05 -1.87
CA LEU A 111 -0.65 -8.75 -1.42
C LEU A 111 0.15 -9.22 -2.62
N GLN A 112 1.42 -8.84 -2.64
CA GLN A 112 2.41 -9.26 -3.63
C GLN A 112 3.57 -9.89 -2.89
N LYS A 113 3.92 -11.12 -3.26
CA LYS A 113 5.10 -11.81 -2.75
C LYS A 113 6.30 -11.49 -3.65
N ASN A 114 7.40 -11.05 -3.04
CA ASN A 114 8.64 -10.66 -3.71
C ASN A 114 9.76 -11.67 -3.46
#